data_AF-A0A7Y0HQK3-F1
#
_entry.id   AF-A0A7Y0HQK3-F1
#
_cell.length_a   1.000
_cell.length_b   1.000
_cell.length_c   1.000
_cell.angle_alpha   90.00
_cell.angle_beta   90.00
_cell.angle_gamma   90.00
#
_symmetry.space_group_name_H-M   'P 1'
#
loop_
_entity.id
_entity.type
_entity.pdbx_description
1 polymer ?
#
loop_
_entity_poly.entity_id
_entity_poly.type
_entity_poly.pdbx_seq_one_letter_code
_entity_poly.pdbx_strand_id
1 'polypeptide(L)'
;MEKSVTNTINNEEGSINDILKEAVASTSKSKSRASGEAGVISIVKAKTGNRITFSKELLEELNNLEKVQVAFTEDSVIIGEKLPDNNSSFNIKRSGSKGITYSTELVNEVSELFELDFSDKTSITFNEVEYLVNEEYPVAVIKIK
;
A
#
# COMPACT_ATOMS: atom_id res chain seq x y z
N MET A 1 32.35 31.42 -43.58
CA MET A 1 30.99 30.85 -43.49
C MET A 1 30.68 30.69 -42.02
N GLU A 2 30.10 31.71 -41.39
CA GLU A 2 29.46 31.61 -40.08
C GLU A 2 28.35 32.68 -40.03
N LYS A 3 27.13 32.28 -39.72
CA LYS A 3 26.09 33.18 -39.21
C LYS A 3 25.32 32.45 -38.11
N SER A 4 25.58 32.87 -36.87
CA SER A 4 24.85 32.49 -35.67
C SER A 4 23.40 32.98 -35.73
N VAL A 5 22.47 32.11 -35.35
CA VAL A 5 21.06 32.44 -35.15
C VAL A 5 20.84 32.67 -33.66
N THR A 6 20.58 33.91 -33.26
CA THR A 6 20.12 34.28 -31.92
C THR A 6 18.60 34.34 -31.91
N ASN A 7 17.98 33.49 -31.09
CA ASN A 7 16.54 33.47 -30.86
C ASN A 7 16.20 34.50 -29.76
N THR A 8 15.56 35.61 -30.14
CA THR A 8 15.08 36.64 -29.22
C THR A 8 13.75 36.18 -28.61
N ILE A 9 13.71 35.99 -27.29
CA ILE A 9 12.45 35.83 -26.53
C ILE A 9 12.14 37.19 -25.90
N ASN A 10 11.02 37.78 -26.32
CA ASN A 10 10.52 39.06 -25.80
C ASN A 10 9.88 38.82 -24.43
N ASN A 11 10.43 39.45 -23.39
CA ASN A 11 9.83 39.50 -22.05
C ASN A 11 8.83 40.66 -21.98
N GLU A 12 7.53 40.37 -22.07
CA GLU A 12 6.49 41.24 -21.54
C GLU A 12 6.26 40.84 -20.07
N GLU A 13 7.01 41.48 -19.16
CA GLU A 13 6.81 41.33 -17.71
C GLU A 13 5.55 42.08 -17.26
N GLY A 14 4.38 41.47 -17.49
CA GLY A 14 3.22 41.73 -16.65
C GLY A 14 3.59 41.34 -15.21
N SER A 15 3.62 42.31 -14.30
CA SER A 15 4.00 42.10 -12.90
C SER A 15 3.16 40.98 -12.31
N ILE A 16 3.81 39.86 -11.93
CA ILE A 16 3.18 38.69 -11.30
C ILE A 16 2.28 39.10 -10.12
N ASN A 17 2.59 40.24 -9.49
CA ASN A 17 1.82 40.82 -8.41
C ASN A 17 0.38 41.19 -8.79
N ASP A 18 0.10 41.59 -10.03
CA ASP A 18 -1.25 41.94 -10.45
C ASP A 18 -2.11 40.69 -10.71
N ILE A 19 -1.50 39.60 -11.19
CA ILE A 19 -2.15 38.28 -11.31
C ILE A 19 -2.49 37.71 -9.93
N LEU A 20 -1.61 37.91 -8.95
CA LEU A 20 -1.82 37.42 -7.58
C LEU A 20 -2.86 38.23 -6.79
N LYS A 21 -3.12 39.50 -7.13
CA LYS A 21 -4.18 40.31 -6.50
C LYS A 21 -5.58 39.79 -6.80
N GLU A 22 -5.79 39.19 -7.96
CA GLU A 22 -7.08 38.60 -8.37
C GLU A 22 -7.20 37.10 -8.03
N ALA A 23 -6.12 36.48 -7.53
CA ALA A 23 -6.09 35.07 -7.25
C ALA A 23 -6.81 34.74 -5.92
N VAL A 24 -7.74 33.78 -5.97
CA VAL A 24 -8.40 33.23 -4.78
C VAL A 24 -7.54 32.12 -4.19
N ALA A 25 -7.11 32.29 -2.94
CA ALA A 25 -6.31 31.28 -2.25
C ALA A 25 -7.14 30.00 -1.98
N SER A 26 -6.53 28.84 -2.24
CA SER A 26 -7.13 27.55 -1.87
C SER A 26 -7.33 27.46 -0.36
N THR A 27 -8.55 27.14 0.07
CA THR A 27 -8.89 26.93 1.48
C THR A 27 -8.64 25.49 1.95
N SER A 28 -8.12 24.64 1.06
CA SER A 28 -7.86 23.23 1.33
C SER A 28 -6.77 23.07 2.39
N LYS A 29 -7.07 22.32 3.45
CA LYS A 29 -6.08 21.94 4.46
C LYS A 29 -5.52 20.55 4.13
N SER A 30 -4.21 20.42 4.00
CA SER A 30 -3.58 19.11 4.00
C SER A 30 -3.69 18.53 5.41
N LYS A 31 -4.40 17.39 5.54
CA LYS A 31 -4.38 16.60 6.77
C LYS A 31 -3.19 15.65 6.68
N SER A 32 -2.10 15.94 7.40
CA SER A 32 -1.11 14.90 7.67
C SER A 32 -1.74 13.91 8.66
N ARG A 33 -1.75 12.62 8.33
CA ARG A 33 -2.03 11.58 9.30
C ARG A 33 -0.76 11.38 10.12
N ALA A 34 -0.88 11.37 11.44
CA ALA A 34 0.21 10.91 12.28
C ALA A 34 0.57 9.48 11.86
N SER A 35 1.85 9.22 11.58
CA SER A 35 2.36 7.88 11.42
C SER A 35 2.35 7.23 12.80
N GLY A 36 1.32 6.46 13.12
CA GLY A 36 1.43 5.44 14.18
C GLY A 36 2.50 4.40 13.79
N GLU A 37 2.75 3.42 14.65
CA GLU A 37 3.54 2.24 14.30
C GLU A 37 3.20 1.76 12.89
N ALA A 38 4.24 1.48 12.09
CA ALA A 38 4.06 1.05 10.72
C ALA A 38 3.40 -0.32 10.73
N GLY A 39 2.09 -0.36 10.50
CA GLY A 39 1.36 -1.61 10.57
C GLY A 39 1.84 -2.63 9.54
N VAL A 40 1.84 -3.90 9.97
CA VAL A 40 2.41 -5.06 9.30
C VAL A 40 1.64 -5.38 8.02
N ILE A 41 0.32 -5.51 8.14
CA ILE A 41 -0.58 -5.60 6.98
C ILE A 41 -1.74 -4.63 7.10
N SER A 42 -2.29 -4.22 5.97
CA SER A 42 -3.55 -3.47 5.92
C SER A 42 -4.47 -4.08 4.89
N ILE A 43 -5.69 -4.37 5.30
CA ILE A 43 -6.78 -4.82 4.43
C ILE A 43 -7.51 -3.58 3.97
N VAL A 44 -7.50 -3.31 2.67
CA VAL A 44 -8.16 -2.15 2.06
C VAL A 44 -9.34 -2.64 1.25
N LYS A 45 -10.54 -2.23 1.67
CA LYS A 45 -11.81 -2.51 0.99
C LYS A 45 -12.48 -1.19 0.65
N ALA A 46 -12.54 -0.85 -0.64
CA ALA A 46 -13.11 0.40 -1.11
C ALA A 46 -13.71 0.25 -2.50
N LYS A 47 -14.68 1.11 -2.84
CA LYS A 47 -15.30 1.14 -4.18
C LYS A 47 -14.27 1.33 -5.30
N THR A 48 -13.17 2.02 -5.01
CA THR A 48 -12.10 2.34 -5.98
C THR A 48 -11.06 1.24 -6.12
N GLY A 49 -11.10 0.19 -5.29
CA GLY A 49 -10.20 -0.95 -5.40
C GLY A 49 -9.95 -1.66 -4.07
N ASN A 50 -9.82 -2.98 -4.16
CA ASN A 50 -9.55 -3.86 -3.03
C ASN A 50 -8.11 -4.37 -3.10
N ARG A 51 -7.40 -4.31 -1.96
CA ARG A 51 -6.02 -4.74 -1.88
C ARG A 51 -5.62 -5.10 -0.45
N ILE A 52 -4.61 -5.95 -0.33
CA ILE A 52 -3.84 -6.12 0.89
C ILE A 52 -2.50 -5.40 0.70
N THR A 53 -2.11 -4.60 1.68
CA THR A 53 -0.79 -3.96 1.70
C THR A 53 0.09 -4.60 2.74
N PHE A 54 1.35 -4.83 2.40
CA PHE A 54 2.38 -5.39 3.28
C PHE A 54 3.40 -4.31 3.61
N SER A 55 3.84 -4.27 4.87
CA SER A 55 4.94 -3.38 5.29
C SER A 55 6.25 -3.77 4.60
N LYS A 56 7.22 -2.85 4.66
CA LYS A 56 8.55 -3.10 4.11
C LYS A 56 9.22 -4.21 4.93
N GLU A 57 9.13 -4.07 6.24
CA GLU A 57 9.71 -4.93 7.26
C GLU A 57 9.18 -6.37 7.11
N LEU A 58 7.87 -6.55 6.96
CA LEU A 58 7.27 -7.87 6.72
C LEU A 58 7.86 -8.55 5.48
N LEU A 59 8.00 -7.81 4.38
CA LEU A 59 8.54 -8.38 3.15
C LEU A 59 10.03 -8.65 3.26
N GLU A 60 10.79 -7.84 3.99
CA GLU A 60 12.22 -8.08 4.22
C GLU A 60 12.44 -9.38 5.03
N GLU A 61 11.64 -9.60 6.08
CA GLU A 61 11.65 -10.86 6.85
C GLU A 61 11.20 -12.07 6.02
N LEU A 62 10.34 -11.85 5.02
CA LEU A 62 9.92 -12.87 4.06
C LEU A 62 10.85 -12.97 2.84
N ASN A 63 12.12 -12.56 2.92
CA ASN A 63 13.07 -12.64 1.79
C ASN A 63 12.62 -11.92 0.50
N ASN A 64 11.86 -10.83 0.65
CA ASN A 64 11.38 -9.96 -0.41
C ASN A 64 10.55 -10.66 -1.50
N LEU A 65 9.62 -11.53 -1.09
CA LEU A 65 8.74 -12.25 -2.03
C LEU A 65 8.10 -11.36 -3.09
N GLU A 66 8.03 -11.89 -4.32
CA GLU A 66 7.25 -11.32 -5.43
C GLU A 66 5.85 -11.91 -5.52
N LYS A 67 5.64 -13.08 -4.91
CA LYS A 67 4.36 -13.78 -4.83
C LYS A 67 4.17 -14.33 -3.44
N VAL A 68 2.92 -14.39 -3.02
CA VAL A 68 2.59 -14.82 -1.67
C VAL A 68 1.42 -15.78 -1.67
N GLN A 69 1.55 -16.82 -0.86
CA GLN A 69 0.45 -17.70 -0.51
C GLN A 69 -0.14 -17.24 0.83
N VAL A 70 -1.45 -17.39 0.95
CA VAL A 70 -2.20 -16.94 2.14
C VAL A 70 -3.03 -18.10 2.67
N ALA A 71 -2.94 -18.33 3.97
CA ALA A 71 -3.77 -19.30 4.69
C ALA A 71 -4.35 -18.64 5.96
N PHE A 72 -5.32 -19.31 6.58
CA PHE A 72 -6.07 -18.76 7.72
C PHE A 72 -6.13 -19.74 8.88
N THR A 73 -6.20 -19.17 10.08
CA THR A 73 -6.61 -19.84 11.32
C THR A 73 -7.84 -19.12 11.88
N GLU A 74 -8.29 -19.48 13.09
CA GLU A 74 -9.42 -18.81 13.74
C GLU A 74 -9.18 -17.30 13.97
N ASP A 75 -7.93 -16.91 14.24
CA ASP A 75 -7.60 -15.55 14.69
C ASP A 75 -6.41 -14.91 13.95
N SER A 76 -5.81 -15.62 13.00
CA SER A 76 -4.58 -15.17 12.33
C SER A 76 -4.57 -15.45 10.83
N VAL A 77 -3.90 -14.58 10.09
CA VAL A 77 -3.56 -14.75 8.66
C VAL A 77 -2.12 -15.21 8.56
N ILE A 78 -1.89 -16.30 7.81
CA ILE A 78 -0.57 -16.88 7.56
C ILE A 78 -0.13 -16.52 6.15
N ILE A 79 1.10 -16.04 6.02
CA ILE A 79 1.66 -15.51 4.78
C ILE A 79 3.04 -16.11 4.55
N GLY A 80 3.29 -16.67 3.36
CA GLY A 80 4.59 -17.24 3.01
C GLY A 80 4.74 -17.53 1.53
N GLU A 81 5.94 -17.95 1.12
CA GLU A 81 6.22 -18.34 -0.27
C GLU A 81 5.56 -19.67 -0.63
N LYS A 82 5.64 -20.62 0.31
CA LYS A 82 5.20 -22.02 0.13
C LYS A 82 4.57 -22.53 1.43
N LEU A 83 3.25 -22.52 1.47
CA LEU A 83 2.41 -23.03 2.55
C LEU A 83 1.89 -24.44 2.17
N PRO A 84 1.74 -25.35 3.14
CA PRO A 84 1.14 -26.67 2.90
C PRO A 84 -0.28 -26.56 2.33
N ASP A 85 -0.64 -27.47 1.44
CA ASP A 85 -1.98 -27.60 0.84
C ASP A 85 -2.53 -26.31 0.17
N ASN A 86 -1.65 -25.38 -0.23
CA ASN A 86 -2.04 -24.12 -0.85
C ASN A 86 -1.61 -24.04 -2.32
N ASN A 87 -2.62 -24.01 -3.21
CA ASN A 87 -2.41 -23.90 -4.66
C ASN A 87 -2.61 -22.47 -5.18
N SER A 88 -3.04 -21.55 -4.33
CA SER A 88 -3.30 -20.15 -4.70
C SER A 88 -2.10 -19.29 -4.34
N SER A 89 -1.68 -18.43 -5.29
CA SER A 89 -0.63 -17.45 -5.04
C SER A 89 -1.02 -16.10 -5.63
N PHE A 90 -0.62 -15.04 -4.94
CA PHE A 90 -0.96 -13.68 -5.30
C PHE A 90 0.31 -12.87 -5.56
N ASN A 91 0.33 -12.14 -6.67
CA ASN A 91 1.47 -11.27 -6.99
C ASN A 91 1.53 -10.08 -6.01
N ILE A 92 2.75 -9.73 -5.60
CA ILE A 92 3.06 -8.53 -4.84
C ILE A 92 3.61 -7.49 -5.81
N LYS A 93 2.88 -6.38 -5.97
CA LYS A 93 3.38 -5.19 -6.66
C LYS A 93 4.04 -4.26 -5.67
N ARG A 94 5.23 -3.76 -6.00
CA ARG A 94 5.91 -2.76 -5.17
C ARG A 94 5.27 -1.38 -5.38
N SER A 95 5.05 -0.66 -4.28
CA SER A 95 4.53 0.71 -4.26
C SER A 95 5.25 1.50 -3.17
N GLY A 96 6.24 2.30 -3.58
CA GLY A 96 7.20 2.86 -2.64
C GLY A 96 7.93 1.75 -1.89
N SER A 97 7.99 1.84 -0.57
CA SER A 97 8.59 0.82 0.30
C SER A 97 7.69 -0.37 0.59
N LYS A 98 6.40 -0.31 0.24
CA LYS A 98 5.40 -1.34 0.58
C LYS A 98 5.17 -2.31 -0.57
N GLY A 99 4.69 -3.50 -0.24
CA GLY A 99 4.10 -4.41 -1.23
C GLY A 99 2.58 -4.32 -1.24
N ILE A 100 1.98 -4.61 -2.39
CA ILE A 100 0.53 -4.60 -2.57
C ILE A 100 0.10 -5.82 -3.37
N THR A 101 -0.85 -6.56 -2.85
CA THR A 101 -1.61 -7.57 -3.59
C THR A 101 -3.00 -7.03 -3.90
N TYR A 102 -3.35 -7.00 -5.19
CA TYR A 102 -4.69 -6.65 -5.65
C TYR A 102 -5.50 -7.93 -5.86
N SER A 103 -6.46 -8.19 -5.00
CA SER A 103 -7.41 -9.29 -5.15
C SER A 103 -8.69 -8.97 -4.37
N THR A 104 -9.80 -8.83 -5.09
CA THR A 104 -11.12 -8.63 -4.46
C THR A 104 -11.56 -9.88 -3.71
N GLU A 105 -11.32 -11.07 -4.28
CA GLU A 105 -11.69 -12.35 -3.67
C GLU A 105 -10.98 -12.55 -2.34
N LEU A 106 -9.65 -12.36 -2.31
CA LEU A 106 -8.87 -12.49 -1.08
C LEU A 106 -9.28 -11.46 -0.01
N VAL A 107 -9.54 -10.21 -0.41
CA VAL A 107 -10.00 -9.18 0.53
C VAL A 107 -11.38 -9.53 1.09
N ASN A 108 -12.29 -10.06 0.27
CA ASN A 108 -13.60 -10.49 0.73
C ASN A 108 -13.47 -11.68 1.69
N GLU A 109 -12.69 -12.70 1.33
CA GLU A 109 -12.44 -13.88 2.15
C GLU A 109 -11.89 -13.51 3.53
N VAL A 110 -10.86 -12.67 3.61
CA VAL A 110 -10.32 -12.16 4.89
C VAL A 110 -11.38 -11.37 5.65
N SER A 111 -12.13 -10.50 4.98
CA SER A 111 -13.14 -9.67 5.64
C SER A 111 -14.27 -10.52 6.25
N GLU A 112 -14.71 -11.54 5.53
CA GLU A 112 -15.80 -12.43 5.93
C GLU A 112 -15.36 -13.37 7.06
N LEU A 113 -14.19 -14.02 6.93
CA LEU A 113 -13.66 -14.94 7.94
C LEU A 113 -13.44 -14.27 9.30
N PHE A 114 -12.95 -13.03 9.30
CA PHE A 114 -12.64 -12.31 10.53
C PHE A 114 -13.70 -11.27 10.92
N GLU A 115 -14.84 -11.24 10.22
CA GLU A 115 -15.97 -10.32 10.50
C GLU A 115 -15.54 -8.83 10.54
N LEU A 116 -14.66 -8.45 9.61
CA LEU A 116 -14.11 -7.10 9.55
C LEU A 116 -15.14 -6.07 9.04
N ASP A 117 -15.40 -5.04 9.85
CA ASP A 117 -16.36 -3.98 9.51
C ASP A 117 -15.71 -2.80 8.75
N PHE A 118 -16.12 -2.64 7.50
CA PHE A 118 -15.72 -1.54 6.59
C PHE A 118 -16.86 -0.54 6.31
N SER A 119 -17.91 -0.51 7.14
CA SER A 119 -19.08 0.36 6.93
C SER A 119 -18.73 1.86 6.92
N ASP A 120 -17.79 2.28 7.77
CA ASP A 120 -17.36 3.67 7.96
C ASP A 120 -15.87 3.89 7.65
N LYS A 121 -15.15 2.84 7.25
CA LYS A 121 -13.71 2.87 6.98
C LYS A 121 -13.36 2.11 5.71
N THR A 122 -12.26 2.51 5.09
CA THR A 122 -11.76 1.88 3.85
C THR A 122 -10.59 0.93 4.10
N SER A 123 -10.09 0.87 5.33
CA SER A 123 -8.87 0.16 5.67
C SER A 123 -8.84 -0.21 7.16
N ILE A 124 -8.37 -1.42 7.45
CA ILE A 124 -8.07 -1.91 8.79
C ILE A 124 -6.62 -2.43 8.76
N THR A 125 -5.84 -2.07 9.76
CA THR A 125 -4.39 -2.35 9.81
C THR A 125 -4.07 -3.16 11.06
N PHE A 126 -3.25 -4.19 10.88
CA PHE A 126 -2.83 -5.12 11.93
C PHE A 126 -1.32 -5.00 12.13
N ASN A 127 -0.86 -5.07 13.38
CA ASN A 127 0.51 -4.76 13.76
C ASN A 127 1.25 -5.95 14.40
N GLU A 128 0.52 -6.96 14.88
CA GLU A 128 1.09 -8.09 15.60
C GLU A 128 1.46 -9.20 14.62
N VAL A 129 2.73 -9.63 14.65
CA VAL A 129 3.26 -10.67 13.78
C VAL A 129 4.27 -11.56 14.50
N GLU A 130 4.17 -12.85 14.27
CA GLU A 130 5.18 -13.85 14.62
C GLU A 130 5.80 -14.42 13.34
N TYR A 131 7.12 -14.63 13.36
CA TYR A 131 7.84 -15.23 12.24
C TYR A 131 8.24 -16.66 12.56
N LEU A 132 7.89 -17.57 11.66
CA LEU A 132 8.18 -19.00 11.72
C LEU A 132 8.95 -19.43 10.47
N VAL A 133 9.44 -20.67 10.48
CA VAL A 133 10.08 -21.29 9.31
C VAL A 133 9.31 -22.55 8.93
N ASN A 134 8.91 -22.65 7.65
CA ASN A 134 8.35 -23.87 7.07
C ASN A 134 9.33 -24.45 6.05
N GLU A 135 9.83 -25.66 6.31
CA GLU A 135 10.98 -26.26 5.61
C GLU A 135 12.21 -25.33 5.72
N GLU A 136 12.39 -24.45 4.75
CA GLU A 136 13.46 -23.43 4.68
C GLU A 136 12.93 -22.03 4.34
N TYR A 137 11.60 -21.87 4.24
CA TYR A 137 10.94 -20.64 3.84
C TYR A 137 10.40 -19.89 5.07
N PRO A 138 10.71 -18.60 5.23
CA PRO A 138 10.10 -17.81 6.29
C PRO A 138 8.60 -17.66 6.05
N VAL A 139 7.85 -17.71 7.15
CA VAL A 139 6.40 -17.58 7.20
C VAL A 139 6.05 -16.54 8.26
N ALA A 140 5.12 -15.65 7.95
CA ALA A 140 4.59 -14.67 8.89
C ALA A 140 3.18 -15.09 9.33
N VAL A 141 2.93 -15.05 10.65
CA VAL A 141 1.63 -15.29 11.27
C VAL A 141 1.17 -13.96 11.85
N ILE A 142 0.17 -13.34 11.24
CA ILE A 142 -0.34 -12.01 11.61
C ILE A 142 -1.62 -12.17 12.41
N LYS A 143 -1.65 -11.61 13.62
CA LYS A 143 -2.83 -11.65 14.50
C LYS A 143 -3.90 -10.66 14.02
N ILE A 144 -5.14 -11.15 13.93
CA ILE A 144 -6.32 -10.37 13.50
C ILE A 144 -7.32 -10.17 14.66
N LYS A 145 -7.45 -11.15 15.55
CA LYS A 145 -8.38 -11.12 16.71
C LYS A 145 -7.66 -11.25 18.04
#